data_AF-A0A8S2Z5R5-F1
#
_entry.id   AF-A0A8S2Z5R5-F1
#
_cell.length_a   1.000
_cell.length_b   1.000
_cell.length_c   1.000
_cell.angle_alpha   90.00
_cell.angle_beta   90.00
_cell.angle_gamma   90.00
#
_symmetry.space_group_name_H-M   'P 1'
#
loop_
_entity.id
_entity.type
_entity.pdbx_description
1 polymer ?
#
loop_
_entity_poly.entity_id
_entity_poly.type
_entity_poly.pdbx_seq_one_letter_code
_entity_poly.pdbx_strand_id
1 'polypeptide(L)' 'ARDMDFAHVGLSGMGSTWYGSAYDGYLVANQTLNGMLWLAQYEFATPERESKLGTLMWPEW' A
#
# COMPACT_ATOMS: atom_id res chain seq x y z
N ALA A 1 9.47 48.14 -23.89
CA ALA A 1 8.69 47.22 -23.03
C ALA A 1 9.60 46.08 -22.64
N ARG A 2 10.23 46.25 -21.48
CA ARG A 2 11.15 45.31 -20.85
C ARG A 2 10.29 44.60 -19.82
N ASP A 3 9.32 43.82 -20.28
CA ASP A 3 8.19 43.41 -19.47
C ASP A 3 7.97 41.91 -19.60
N MET A 4 8.67 41.19 -18.73
CA MET A 4 8.23 39.98 -18.03
C MET A 4 9.43 39.05 -17.82
N ASP A 5 10.08 39.30 -16.70
CA ASP A 5 11.05 38.44 -16.04
C ASP A 5 10.33 37.17 -15.53
N PHE A 6 9.84 36.35 -16.46
CA PHE A 6 9.23 35.08 -16.09
C PHE A 6 10.33 34.17 -15.55
N ALA A 7 10.26 33.87 -14.26
CA ALA A 7 11.08 32.84 -13.66
C ALA A 7 10.89 31.55 -14.46
N HIS A 8 11.99 31.00 -14.97
CA HIS A 8 11.99 29.70 -15.61
C HIS A 8 11.66 28.67 -14.52
N VAL A 9 10.38 28.33 -14.38
CA VAL A 9 9.96 27.25 -13.48
C VAL A 9 10.44 25.96 -14.12
N GLY A 10 11.60 25.49 -13.69
CA GLY A 10 11.98 24.10 -13.88
C GLY A 10 10.87 23.25 -13.28
N LEU A 11 10.32 22.31 -14.04
CA LEU A 11 9.32 21.35 -13.59
C LEU A 11 9.98 20.30 -12.66
N SER A 12 10.63 20.76 -11.60
CA SER A 12 11.16 19.91 -10.52
C SER A 12 10.19 20.03 -9.34
N GLY A 13 9.11 19.25 -9.36
CA GLY A 13 8.20 19.15 -8.21
C GLY A 13 6.70 19.27 -8.52
N MET A 14 6.28 19.48 -9.76
CA MET A 14 4.86 19.34 -10.12
C MET A 14 4.50 17.84 -10.15
N GLY A 15 4.19 17.30 -8.97
CA GLY A 15 3.89 15.89 -8.72
C GLY A 15 4.27 15.43 -7.31
N SER A 16 5.08 16.21 -6.58
CA SER A 16 5.56 15.87 -5.23
C SER A 16 4.52 16.03 -4.13
N THR A 17 3.28 16.39 -4.46
CA THR A 17 2.36 16.85 -3.42
C THR A 17 1.84 15.74 -2.53
N TRP A 18 1.61 14.50 -2.97
CA TRP A 18 0.93 13.51 -2.08
C TRP A 18 1.57 12.12 -2.02
N TYR A 19 2.44 11.79 -2.97
CA TYR A 19 3.11 10.51 -3.05
C TYR A 19 4.57 10.83 -3.35
N GLY A 20 5.51 10.24 -2.62
CA GLY A 20 6.94 10.45 -2.83
C GLY A 20 7.39 10.03 -4.23
N SER A 21 8.67 9.72 -4.38
CA SER A 21 9.14 9.14 -5.65
C SER A 21 8.38 7.84 -5.96
N ALA A 22 8.31 7.46 -7.24
CA ALA A 22 7.73 6.15 -7.61
C ALA A 22 8.42 4.98 -6.90
N TYR A 23 9.71 5.15 -6.57
CA TYR A 23 10.49 4.21 -5.78
C TYR A 23 9.95 4.07 -4.35
N ASP A 24 9.59 5.16 -3.69
CA ASP A 24 9.01 5.13 -2.34
C ASP A 24 7.66 4.40 -2.33
N GLY A 25 6.83 4.62 -3.36
CA GLY A 25 5.58 3.89 -3.56
C GLY A 25 5.79 2.38 -3.75
N TYR A 26 6.81 2.00 -4.53
CA TYR A 26 7.19 0.61 -4.71
C TYR A 26 7.65 -0.05 -3.40
N LEU A 27 8.47 0.65 -2.61
CA LEU A 27 8.95 0.13 -1.32
C LEU A 27 7.81 -0.13 -0.35
N VAL A 28 6.86 0.80 -0.23
CA VAL A 28 5.68 0.62 0.64
C VAL A 28 4.85 -0.56 0.16
N ALA A 29 4.54 -0.63 -1.14
CA ALA A 29 3.76 -1.73 -1.70
C ALA A 29 4.41 -3.10 -1.45
N ASN A 30 5.73 -3.20 -1.66
CA ASN A 30 6.48 -4.42 -1.41
C ASN A 30 6.43 -4.81 0.08
N GLN A 31 6.61 -3.84 0.99
CA GLN A 31 6.56 -4.10 2.42
C GLN A 31 5.16 -4.53 2.88
N THR A 32 4.11 -3.92 2.32
CA THR A 32 2.72 -4.30 2.55
C THR A 32 2.45 -5.74 2.10
N LEU A 33 2.89 -6.12 0.90
CA LEU A 33 2.73 -7.49 0.40
C LEU A 33 3.45 -8.51 1.29
N ASN A 34 4.68 -8.22 1.69
CA ASN A 34 5.43 -9.09 2.60
C ASN A 34 4.74 -9.25 3.96
N GLY A 35 4.17 -8.16 4.50
CA GLY A 35 3.37 -8.20 5.71
C GLY A 35 2.15 -9.10 5.54
N MET A 36 1.34 -8.88 4.49
CA MET A 36 0.15 -9.69 4.21
C MET A 36 0.49 -11.18 4.06
N LEU A 37 1.59 -11.51 3.38
CA LEU A 37 2.05 -12.89 3.23
C LEU A 37 2.40 -13.52 4.58
N TRP A 38 3.11 -12.79 5.44
CA TRP A 38 3.47 -13.28 6.77
C TRP A 38 2.23 -13.52 7.64
N LEU A 39 1.29 -12.57 7.66
CA LEU A 39 0.04 -12.73 8.42
C LEU A 39 -0.75 -13.94 7.93
N ALA A 40 -0.89 -14.10 6.61
CA ALA A 40 -1.57 -15.24 6.00
C ALA A 40 -0.94 -16.59 6.40
N GLN A 41 0.37 -16.64 6.59
CA GLN A 41 1.09 -17.87 6.94
C GLN A 41 1.08 -18.18 8.44
N TYR A 42 1.24 -17.18 9.29
CA TYR A 42 1.62 -17.37 10.70
C TYR A 42 0.66 -16.78 11.73
N GLU A 43 -0.13 -15.77 11.38
CA GLU A 43 -0.99 -15.11 12.36
C GLU A 43 -2.30 -15.87 12.58
N PHE A 44 -2.86 -16.45 11.52
CA PHE A 44 -4.15 -17.13 11.58
C PHE A 44 -4.06 -18.57 12.07
N ALA A 45 -5.07 -18.99 12.82
CA ALA A 45 -5.22 -20.37 13.25
C ALA A 45 -5.43 -21.29 12.04
N THR A 46 -5.03 -22.56 12.14
CA THR A 46 -5.19 -23.57 11.08
C THR A 46 -6.61 -23.61 10.46
N PRO A 47 -7.72 -23.64 11.23
CA PRO A 47 -9.05 -23.65 10.63
C PRO A 47 -9.40 -22.37 9.86
N GLU A 48 -8.80 -21.23 10.19
CA GLU A 48 -8.97 -19.97 9.46
C GLU A 48 -8.23 -20.02 8.12
N ARG A 49 -6.98 -20.51 8.13
CA ARG A 49 -6.16 -20.69 6.92
C ARG A 49 -6.78 -21.70 5.94
N GLU A 50 -7.43 -22.73 6.47
CA GLU A 50 -8.10 -23.76 5.67
C GLU A 50 -9.54 -23.39 5.24
N SER A 51 -10.00 -22.17 5.55
CA SER A 51 -11.38 -21.73 5.27
C SER A 51 -12.46 -22.61 5.92
N LYS A 52 -12.13 -23.30 7.02
CA LYS A 52 -13.05 -24.19 7.77
C LYS A 52 -13.73 -23.51 8.95
N LEU A 53 -13.26 -22.33 9.34
CA LEU A 53 -13.77 -21.59 10.50
C LEU A 53 -15.29 -21.35 10.40
N GLY A 54 -15.79 -21.02 9.21
CA GLY A 54 -17.23 -20.77 8.99
C GLY A 54 -18.11 -21.97 9.34
N THR A 55 -17.66 -23.19 9.00
CA THR A 55 -18.36 -24.43 9.36
C THR A 55 -18.25 -24.75 10.85
N LEU A 56 -17.09 -24.49 11.47
CA LEU A 56 -16.86 -24.75 12.89
C LEU A 56 -17.57 -23.76 13.82
N MET A 57 -17.78 -22.53 13.36
CA MET A 57 -18.45 -21.48 14.13
C MET A 57 -19.96 -21.41 13.88
N TRP A 58 -20.49 -22.29 13.03
CA TRP A 58 -21.92 -22.27 12.74
C TRP A 58 -22.70 -22.71 13.98
N PRO A 59 -23.72 -21.95 14.42
CA PRO A 59 -24.44 -22.32 15.62
C PRO A 59 -25.34 -23.53 15.38
N GLU A 60 -25.38 -24.45 16.34
CA GLU A 60 -26.30 -25.59 16.38
C GLU A 60 -27.61 -25.14 17.07
N TRP A 61 -28.54 -24.57 16.31
CA TRP A 61 -29.91 -24.30 16.78
C TRP A 61 -30.95 -24.95 15.87
#